data_AF-A0A3S1SRJ6-F1
#
_entry.id   AF-A0A3S1SRJ6-F1
#
_cell.length_a   1.000
_cell.length_b   1.000
_cell.length_c   1.000
_cell.angle_alpha   90.00
_cell.angle_beta   90.00
_cell.angle_gamma   90.00
#
_symmetry.space_group_name_H-M   'P 1'
#
loop_
_entity.id
_entity.type
_entity.pdbx_description
1 polymer ?
#
loop_
_entity_poly.entity_id
_entity_poly.type
_entity_poly.pdbx_seq_one_letter_code
_entity_poly.pdbx_strand_id
1 'polypeptide(L)'
;MRTLWLRLFLSAALGAIPNQSLAGETRAAQILDRFEHANQWRDHVMIAAHRAGSMQAGKTLYAENSLAAVEGSIAIGAEIIEVDVRRAKDGEFVIMHDSWLDRTTTCKGEVVN
;
A
#
# COMPACT_ATOMS: atom_id res chain seq x y z
N MET A 1 5.06 73.34 -2.76
CA MET A 1 3.82 73.09 -2.00
C MET A 1 3.21 71.81 -2.59
N ARG A 2 3.69 70.59 -2.31
CA ARG A 2 3.66 69.78 -1.06
C ARG A 2 2.27 69.71 -0.41
N THR A 3 1.42 68.80 -0.88
CA THR A 3 0.41 68.02 -0.12
C THR A 3 -0.16 66.94 -1.06
N LEU A 4 0.49 65.79 -1.20
CA LEU A 4 0.24 64.57 -0.41
C LEU A 4 -1.20 64.04 -0.58
N TRP A 5 -1.50 63.49 -1.76
CA TRP A 5 -2.65 62.60 -1.94
C TRP A 5 -2.16 61.15 -2.00
N LEU A 6 -2.91 60.29 -1.32
CA LEU A 6 -3.01 58.85 -1.54
C LEU A 6 -1.86 57.95 -1.06
N ARG A 7 -1.66 57.90 0.27
CA ARG A 7 -1.09 56.72 0.92
C ARG A 7 -1.69 56.54 2.31
N LEU A 8 -2.71 55.70 2.45
CA LEU A 8 -2.88 54.77 3.58
C LEU A 8 -4.16 53.94 3.39
N PHE A 9 -4.05 52.80 2.73
CA PHE A 9 -4.88 51.63 3.01
C PHE A 9 -4.07 50.41 2.60
N LEU A 10 -3.00 50.15 3.35
CA LEU A 10 -2.35 48.85 3.33
C LEU A 10 -1.99 48.51 4.79
N SER A 11 -2.29 47.26 5.13
CA SER A 11 -2.02 46.60 6.42
C SER A 11 -3.05 46.91 7.51
N ALA A 12 -3.70 45.94 8.17
CA ALA A 12 -3.39 44.53 8.29
C ALA A 12 -4.69 43.74 8.49
N ALA A 13 -5.09 42.95 7.48
CA ALA A 13 -5.79 41.71 7.76
C ALA A 13 -4.70 40.65 7.95
N LEU A 14 -4.06 40.63 9.12
CA LEU A 14 -3.37 39.44 9.59
C LEU A 14 -4.47 38.43 9.95
N GLY A 15 -5.11 37.88 8.91
CA GLY A 15 -5.91 36.69 9.08
C GLY A 15 -4.98 35.65 9.67
N ALA A 16 -5.32 35.15 10.85
CA ALA A 16 -4.69 33.95 11.38
C ALA A 16 -4.81 32.89 10.29
N ILE A 17 -3.74 32.67 9.53
CA ILE A 17 -3.63 31.50 8.68
C ILE A 17 -3.61 30.38 9.71
N PRO A 18 -4.67 29.57 9.85
CA PRO A 18 -4.52 28.37 10.65
C PRO A 18 -3.33 27.64 10.04
N ASN A 19 -2.32 27.37 10.85
CA ASN A 19 -1.32 26.36 10.53
C ASN A 19 -2.11 25.06 10.42
N GLN A 20 -2.74 24.84 9.28
CA GLN A 20 -3.10 23.51 8.84
C GLN A 20 -1.75 22.88 8.60
N SER A 21 -1.25 22.22 9.65
CA SER A 21 -0.40 21.05 9.46
C SER A 21 -1.18 20.17 8.49
N LEU A 22 -0.89 20.30 7.19
CA LEU A 22 -1.27 19.31 6.22
C LEU A 22 -0.54 18.07 6.70
N ALA A 23 -1.24 17.24 7.49
CA ALA A 23 -0.74 15.93 7.85
C ALA A 23 -0.34 15.30 6.52
N GLY A 24 0.97 15.15 6.32
CA GLY A 24 1.51 14.70 5.04
C GLY A 24 0.76 13.45 4.62
N GLU A 25 0.39 13.38 3.35
CA GLU A 25 -0.37 12.27 2.81
C GLU A 25 0.32 10.95 3.19
N THR A 26 -0.41 10.04 3.83
CA THR A 26 0.19 8.78 4.27
C THR A 26 0.65 7.99 3.05
N ARG A 27 1.68 7.14 3.18
CA ARG A 27 2.12 6.27 2.09
C ARG A 27 0.96 5.44 1.52
N ALA A 28 0.04 4.99 2.37
CA ALA A 28 -1.16 4.26 1.95
C ALA A 28 -2.10 5.11 1.09
N ALA A 29 -2.32 6.38 1.46
CA ALA A 29 -3.14 7.29 0.67
C ALA A 29 -2.52 7.56 -0.72
N GLN A 30 -1.19 7.74 -0.79
CA GLN A 30 -0.49 7.89 -2.07
C GLN A 30 -0.58 6.63 -2.96
N ILE A 31 -0.46 5.44 -2.37
CA ILE A 31 -0.63 4.17 -3.10
C ILE A 31 -2.05 4.06 -3.64
N LEU A 32 -3.06 4.42 -2.83
CA LEU A 32 -4.46 4.38 -3.23
C LEU A 32 -4.75 5.39 -4.36
N ASP A 33 -4.23 6.61 -4.24
CA ASP A 33 -4.37 7.63 -5.30
C ASP A 33 -3.76 7.16 -6.63
N ARG A 34 -2.55 6.58 -6.58
CA ARG A 34 -1.92 5.99 -7.77
C ARG A 34 -2.75 4.85 -8.38
N PHE A 35 -3.35 4.01 -7.54
CA PHE A 35 -4.18 2.90 -7.98
C PHE A 35 -5.47 3.37 -8.65
N GLU A 36 -6.17 4.33 -8.04
CA GLU A 36 -7.45 4.85 -8.53
C GLU A 36 -7.29 5.78 -9.74
N HIS A 37 -6.15 6.49 -9.84
CA HIS A 37 -5.87 7.48 -10.88
C HIS A 37 -4.70 7.10 -11.80
N ALA A 38 -4.53 5.81 -12.13
CA ALA A 38 -3.37 5.31 -12.89
C ALA A 38 -3.03 6.08 -14.20
N ASN A 39 -4.04 6.65 -14.89
CA ASN A 39 -3.83 7.46 -16.09
C ASN A 39 -3.10 8.81 -15.84
N GLN A 40 -3.11 9.31 -14.61
CA GLN A 40 -2.42 10.52 -14.18
C GLN A 40 -0.98 10.21 -13.72
N TRP A 41 -0.70 8.94 -13.41
CA TRP A 41 0.56 8.42 -12.86
C TRP A 41 1.29 7.48 -13.82
N ARG A 42 1.27 7.77 -15.13
CA ARG A 42 1.81 6.86 -16.16
C ARG A 42 3.33 6.67 -16.11
N ASP A 43 4.03 7.55 -15.42
CA ASP A 43 5.47 7.50 -15.18
C ASP A 43 5.84 6.70 -13.92
N HIS A 44 4.86 6.26 -13.13
CA HIS A 44 5.05 5.42 -11.95
C HIS A 44 4.64 3.97 -12.24
N VAL A 45 5.52 3.03 -11.89
CA VAL A 45 5.22 1.59 -11.97
C VAL A 45 4.92 1.06 -10.58
N MET A 46 3.68 0.61 -10.36
CA MET A 46 3.31 -0.05 -9.11
C MET A 46 3.87 -1.48 -9.05
N ILE A 47 4.42 -1.84 -7.90
CA ILE A 47 4.98 -3.18 -7.67
C ILE A 47 4.00 -4.04 -6.87
N ALA A 48 3.60 -5.17 -7.46
CA ALA A 48 2.82 -6.21 -6.82
C ALA A 48 3.69 -7.37 -6.33
N ALA A 49 3.67 -7.64 -5.03
CA ALA A 49 4.32 -8.78 -4.42
C ALA A 49 3.46 -10.04 -4.62
N HIS A 50 3.85 -10.87 -5.60
CA HIS A 50 3.21 -12.15 -5.89
C HIS A 50 3.28 -13.09 -4.67
N ARG A 51 2.13 -13.61 -4.24
CA ARG A 51 1.92 -14.45 -3.05
C ARG A 51 2.54 -13.89 -1.79
N ALA A 52 2.31 -12.60 -1.58
CA ALA A 52 2.90 -11.78 -0.54
C ALA A 52 4.43 -11.60 -0.58
N GLY A 53 5.13 -12.02 -1.64
CA GLY A 53 6.56 -11.75 -1.83
C GLY A 53 7.47 -12.64 -0.99
N SER A 54 7.47 -13.95 -1.28
CA SER A 54 8.23 -14.95 -0.52
C SER A 54 9.73 -15.02 -0.84
N MET A 55 10.19 -14.40 -1.94
CA MET A 55 11.54 -14.60 -2.48
C MET A 55 12.37 -13.33 -2.51
N GLN A 56 13.66 -13.45 -2.24
CA GLN A 56 14.64 -12.40 -2.44
C GLN A 56 15.94 -13.00 -3.00
N ALA A 57 16.48 -12.41 -4.07
CA ALA A 57 17.70 -12.87 -4.75
C ALA A 57 17.69 -14.39 -5.10
N GLY A 58 16.54 -14.89 -5.56
CA GLY A 58 16.37 -16.30 -5.96
C GLY A 58 16.26 -17.29 -4.81
N LYS A 59 16.16 -16.82 -3.56
CA LYS A 59 16.00 -17.67 -2.37
C LYS A 59 14.68 -17.37 -1.67
N THR A 60 14.05 -18.40 -1.12
CA THR A 60 12.90 -18.25 -0.23
C THR A 60 13.36 -17.57 1.05
N LEU A 61 12.78 -16.40 1.33
CA LEU A 61 13.00 -15.63 2.55
C LEU A 61 11.85 -15.86 3.56
N TYR A 62 10.62 -15.94 3.06
CA TYR A 62 9.41 -16.16 3.84
C TYR A 62 8.58 -17.28 3.23
N ALA A 63 7.69 -17.89 4.00
CA ALA A 63 6.64 -18.73 3.41
C ALA A 63 5.73 -17.86 2.54
N GLU A 64 5.39 -18.33 1.33
CA GLU A 64 4.39 -17.65 0.49
C GLU A 64 3.05 -17.55 1.22
N ASN A 65 2.26 -16.50 0.93
CA ASN A 65 0.95 -16.29 1.53
C ASN A 65 0.94 -16.18 3.07
N SER A 66 2.07 -15.84 3.68
CA SER A 66 2.19 -15.67 5.14
C SER A 66 2.20 -14.20 5.57
N LEU A 67 1.81 -13.92 6.81
CA LEU A 67 1.92 -12.58 7.40
C LEU A 67 3.37 -12.07 7.40
N ALA A 68 4.35 -12.94 7.62
CA ALA A 68 5.76 -12.56 7.56
C ALA A 68 6.18 -12.08 6.16
N ALA A 69 5.66 -12.71 5.10
CA ALA A 69 5.88 -12.25 3.73
C ALA A 69 5.18 -10.90 3.47
N VAL A 70 3.95 -10.73 3.96
CA VAL A 70 3.20 -9.46 3.90
C VAL A 70 4.01 -8.32 4.55
N GLU A 71 4.46 -8.51 5.78
CA GLU A 71 5.26 -7.53 6.53
C GLU A 71 6.57 -7.22 5.82
N GLY A 72 7.27 -8.24 5.31
CA GLY A 72 8.48 -8.08 4.52
C GLY A 72 8.24 -7.26 3.25
N SER A 73 7.18 -7.56 2.51
CA SER A 73 6.78 -6.83 1.30
C SER A 73 6.42 -5.37 1.58
N ILE A 74 5.72 -5.09 2.68
CA ILE A 74 5.45 -3.72 3.13
C ILE A 74 6.77 -2.98 3.43
N ALA A 75 7.69 -3.63 4.13
CA ALA A 75 8.97 -3.04 4.54
C ALA A 75 9.88 -2.69 3.36
N ILE A 76 9.90 -3.51 2.29
CA ILE A 76 10.70 -3.23 1.08
C ILE A 76 10.02 -2.26 0.12
N GLY A 77 8.79 -1.83 0.42
CA GLY A 77 8.10 -0.81 -0.36
C GLY A 77 7.22 -1.34 -1.49
N ALA A 78 6.82 -2.61 -1.46
CA ALA A 78 5.75 -3.09 -2.35
C ALA A 78 4.47 -2.28 -2.12
N GLU A 79 3.69 -2.10 -3.19
CA GLU A 79 2.49 -1.25 -3.18
C GLU A 79 1.22 -2.08 -3.29
N ILE A 80 1.31 -3.25 -3.90
CA ILE A 80 0.24 -4.23 -3.98
C ILE A 80 0.75 -5.54 -3.40
N ILE A 81 -0.09 -6.22 -2.63
CA ILE A 81 0.18 -7.56 -2.11
C ILE A 81 -0.87 -8.46 -2.74
N GLU A 82 -0.41 -9.39 -3.57
CA GLU A 82 -1.27 -10.41 -4.15
C GLU A 82 -1.24 -11.64 -3.23
N VAL A 83 -2.43 -12.22 -3.00
CA VAL A 83 -2.60 -13.40 -2.15
C VAL A 83 -3.58 -14.37 -2.80
N ASP A 84 -3.33 -15.65 -2.60
CA ASP A 84 -4.16 -16.71 -3.18
C ASP A 84 -5.23 -17.16 -2.17
N VAL A 85 -6.51 -17.11 -2.56
CA VAL A 85 -7.62 -17.52 -1.70
C VAL A 85 -8.20 -18.84 -2.18
N ARG A 86 -8.49 -19.75 -1.24
CA ARG A 86 -9.21 -21.01 -1.49
C ARG A 86 -10.30 -21.24 -0.45
N ARG A 87 -11.31 -22.02 -0.81
CA ARG A 87 -12.35 -22.47 0.12
C ARG A 87 -11.94 -23.81 0.73
N ALA A 88 -11.96 -23.93 2.04
CA ALA A 88 -11.72 -25.16 2.79
C ALA A 88 -12.97 -26.05 2.84
N LYS A 89 -12.83 -27.26 3.40
CA LYS A 89 -13.92 -28.26 3.51
C LYS A 89 -15.16 -27.74 4.25
N ASP A 90 -14.95 -26.99 5.32
CA ASP A 90 -16.01 -26.40 6.15
C ASP A 90 -16.67 -25.16 5.50
N GLY A 91 -16.17 -24.72 4.34
CA GLY A 91 -16.67 -23.57 3.61
C GLY A 91 -15.95 -22.26 3.92
N GLU A 92 -15.02 -22.24 4.88
CA GLU A 92 -14.22 -21.06 5.22
C GLU A 92 -13.21 -20.73 4.12
N PHE A 93 -12.82 -19.46 4.00
CA PHE A 93 -11.76 -19.03 3.09
C PHE A 93 -10.40 -19.02 3.78
N VAL A 94 -9.42 -19.63 3.12
CA VAL A 94 -8.02 -19.72 3.57
C VAL A 94 -7.09 -19.12 2.53
N ILE A 95 -5.94 -18.62 2.98
CA ILE A 95 -4.89 -18.15 2.08
C ILE A 95 -3.98 -19.33 1.72
N MET A 96 -4.06 -19.80 0.47
CA MET A 96 -3.33 -20.96 -0.02
C MET A 96 -3.34 -20.99 -1.55
N HIS A 97 -2.16 -21.06 -2.17
CA HIS A 97 -2.07 -21.19 -3.63
C HIS A 97 -2.47 -22.58 -4.13
N ASP A 98 -1.95 -23.64 -3.53
CA ASP A 98 -2.14 -25.01 -4.04
C ASP A 98 -3.45 -25.62 -3.56
N SER A 99 -4.03 -26.56 -4.32
CA SER A 99 -5.14 -27.37 -3.81
C SER A 99 -4.69 -28.39 -2.76
N TRP A 100 -3.40 -28.70 -2.68
CA TRP A 100 -2.80 -29.65 -1.73
C TRP A 100 -1.84 -28.95 -0.76
N LEU A 101 -1.84 -29.40 0.49
CA LEU A 101 -1.04 -28.83 1.58
C LEU A 101 0.46 -29.16 1.49
N ASP A 102 0.81 -30.14 0.66
CA ASP A 102 2.09 -30.84 0.65
C ASP A 102 3.34 -30.00 0.41
N ARG A 103 3.25 -28.97 -0.45
CA ARG A 103 4.44 -28.21 -0.92
C ARG A 103 4.87 -27.14 0.07
N THR A 104 3.92 -26.47 0.71
CA THR A 104 4.16 -25.24 1.48
C THR A 104 3.86 -25.37 2.97
N THR A 105 3.44 -26.56 3.41
CA THR A 105 3.11 -26.83 4.81
C THR A 105 3.73 -28.14 5.29
N THR A 106 3.63 -28.41 6.59
CA THR A 106 3.97 -29.71 7.19
C THR A 106 2.84 -30.73 7.11
N CYS A 107 1.66 -30.33 6.63
CA CYS A 107 0.49 -31.17 6.47
C CYS A 107 0.48 -31.87 5.10
N LYS A 108 -0.44 -32.82 4.94
CA LYS A 108 -0.63 -33.62 3.72
C LYS A 108 -2.10 -33.70 3.37
N GLY A 109 -2.40 -33.76 2.07
CA GLY A 109 -3.75 -33.91 1.55
C GLY A 109 -4.32 -32.63 0.94
N GLU A 110 -5.53 -32.76 0.39
CA GLU A 110 -6.22 -31.67 -0.30
C GLU A 110 -6.89 -30.73 0.71
N VAL A 111 -6.87 -29.42 0.42
CA VAL A 111 -7.47 -28.36 1.26
C VAL A 111 -8.98 -28.56 1.46
N VAL A 112 -9.65 -29.22 0.52
CA VAL A 112 -11.09 -29.48 0.56
C VAL A 112 -11.46 -30.85 1.15
N ASN A 113 -10.48 -31.66 1.57
CA ASN A 113 -10.72 -33.07 1.94
C ASN A 113 -11.24 -33.26 3.36
#